data_AF-A0A1M7S7N0-F1
#
_entry.id   AF-A0A1M7S7N0-F1
#
_cell.length_a   1.000
_cell.length_b   1.000
_cell.length_c   1.000
_cell.angle_alpha   90.00
_cell.angle_beta   90.00
_cell.angle_gamma   90.00
#
_symmetry.space_group_name_H-M   'P 1'
#
loop_
_entity.id
_entity.type
_entity.pdbx_description
1 polymer ?
#
loop_
_entity_poly.entity_id
_entity_poly.type
_entity_poly.pdbx_seq_one_letter_code
_entity_poly.pdbx_strand_id
1 'polypeptide(L)'
;MNKTYWKKGISGIFIILLIILIALLIVILAPIISRDANEELNAMDNSMVVAAEKQAKVLYLQDLKAFKLVFDSQNKKFIDPSVAKRTVTPYGNSKEHSGKYILVTVDAEGNISSKWVSPYD
;
A
#
# COMPACT_ATOMS: atom_id res chain seq x y z
N MET A 1 -10.24 58.07 -32.88
CA MET A 1 -10.08 57.00 -33.91
C MET A 1 -9.66 55.72 -33.20
N ASN A 2 -10.47 54.67 -33.33
CA ASN A 2 -10.37 53.38 -32.65
C ASN A 2 -9.10 52.60 -33.06
N LYS A 3 -8.35 52.09 -32.08
CA LYS A 3 -7.40 50.98 -32.26
C LYS A 3 -8.08 49.68 -31.88
N THR A 4 -8.45 48.89 -32.88
CA THR A 4 -9.06 47.57 -32.76
C THR A 4 -8.01 46.54 -32.33
N TYR A 5 -8.20 45.94 -31.15
CA TYR A 5 -7.39 44.83 -30.63
C TYR A 5 -7.69 43.55 -31.43
N TRP A 6 -6.73 43.12 -32.25
CA TRP A 6 -6.74 41.80 -32.88
C TRP A 6 -6.49 40.71 -31.83
N LYS A 7 -7.56 40.11 -31.28
CA LYS A 7 -7.47 38.79 -30.64
C LYS A 7 -7.56 37.73 -31.73
N LYS A 8 -6.42 37.15 -32.12
CA LYS A 8 -6.40 35.93 -32.96
C LYS A 8 -6.99 34.78 -32.12
N GLY A 9 -8.22 34.39 -32.43
CA GLY A 9 -8.89 33.27 -31.77
C GLY A 9 -8.25 31.95 -32.18
N ILE A 10 -7.93 31.10 -31.20
CA ILE A 10 -7.55 29.71 -31.45
C ILE A 10 -8.77 29.04 -32.09
N SER A 11 -8.61 28.50 -33.31
CA SER A 11 -9.68 27.76 -33.99
C SER A 11 -10.11 26.57 -33.13
N GLY A 12 -11.42 26.32 -33.00
CA GLY A 12 -11.94 25.21 -32.20
C GLY A 12 -11.34 23.84 -32.57
N ILE A 13 -10.91 23.67 -33.82
CA ILE A 13 -10.23 22.46 -34.31
C ILE A 13 -8.86 22.28 -33.62
N PHE A 14 -8.11 23.36 -33.41
CA PHE A 14 -6.83 23.31 -32.69
C PHE A 14 -7.01 22.90 -31.23
N ILE A 15 -8.10 23.34 -30.59
CA ILE A 15 -8.41 22.97 -29.20
C ILE A 15 -8.73 21.45 -29.14
N ILE A 16 -9.52 20.93 -30.07
CA ILE A 16 -9.85 19.50 -30.13
C ILE A 16 -8.59 18.66 -30.35
N LEU A 17 -7.72 19.06 -31.28
CA LEU A 17 -6.46 18.35 -31.51
C LEU A 17 -5.55 18.35 -30.28
N LEU A 18 -5.48 19.47 -29.56
CA LEU A 18 -4.71 19.57 -28.31
C LEU A 18 -5.26 18.64 -27.22
N ILE A 19 -6.58 18.56 -27.07
CA ILE A 19 -7.23 17.65 -26.11
C ILE A 19 -6.92 16.19 -26.45
N ILE A 20 -6.99 15.80 -27.73
CA ILE A 20 -6.68 14.44 -28.17
C ILE A 20 -5.21 14.12 -27.88
N LEU A 21 -4.29 15.05 -28.14
CA LEU A 21 -2.86 14.86 -27.84
C LEU A 21 -2.61 14.65 -26.34
N ILE A 22 -3.24 15.46 -25.49
CA ILE A 22 -3.15 15.32 -24.03
C ILE A 22 -3.74 13.99 -23.57
N ALA A 23 -4.89 13.59 -24.11
CA ALA A 23 -5.53 12.32 -23.78
C ALA A 23 -4.62 11.12 -24.11
N LEU A 24 -3.98 11.13 -25.29
CA LEU A 24 -3.02 10.09 -25.69
C LEU A 24 -1.81 10.05 -24.74
N LEU A 25 -1.30 11.22 -24.33
CA LEU A 25 -0.18 11.31 -23.41
C LEU A 25 -0.52 10.69 -22.04
N ILE A 26 -1.72 10.96 -21.52
CA ILE A 26 -2.21 10.40 -20.25
C ILE A 26 -2.31 8.87 -20.33
N VAL A 27 -2.82 8.33 -21.44
CA VAL A 27 -2.96 6.87 -21.63
C VAL A 27 -1.62 6.15 -21.58
N ILE A 28 -0.53 6.78 -22.06
CA ILE A 28 0.81 6.19 -22.04
C ILE A 28 1.48 6.35 -20.67
N LEU A 29 1.37 7.53 -20.06
CA LEU A 29 2.09 7.84 -18.81
C LEU A 29 1.41 7.24 -17.57
N ALA A 30 0.08 7.20 -17.51
CA ALA A 30 -0.64 6.74 -16.33
C ALA A 30 -0.31 5.28 -15.92
N PRO A 31 -0.20 4.31 -16.85
CA PRO A 31 0.19 2.94 -16.50
C PRO A 31 1.61 2.84 -15.94
N ILE A 32 2.55 3.64 -16.45
CA ILE A 32 3.96 3.64 -16.02
C ILE A 32 4.07 4.14 -14.59
N ILE A 33 3.54 5.35 -14.33
CA ILE A 33 3.54 5.96 -12.99
C ILE A 33 2.82 5.06 -11.98
N SER A 34 1.71 4.42 -12.39
CA SER A 34 0.95 3.52 -11.53
C SER A 34 1.66 2.21 -11.19
N ARG A 35 2.65 1.79 -12.01
CA ARG A 35 3.48 0.60 -11.74
C ARG A 35 4.58 0.96 -10.75
N ASP A 36 5.34 2.01 -11.04
CA ASP A 36 6.43 2.48 -10.18
C ASP A 36 5.93 2.79 -8.76
N ALA A 37 4.80 3.50 -8.66
CA ALA A 37 4.17 3.77 -7.36
C ALA A 37 3.76 2.50 -6.62
N ASN A 38 3.26 1.47 -7.32
CA ASN A 38 2.87 0.22 -6.65
C ASN A 38 4.09 -0.63 -6.24
N GLU A 39 5.20 -0.55 -6.97
CA GLU A 39 6.46 -1.18 -6.56
C GLU A 39 7.00 -0.59 -5.26
N GLU A 40 6.95 0.74 -5.11
CA GLU A 40 7.32 1.40 -3.86
C GLU A 40 6.43 0.97 -2.70
N LEU A 41 5.10 0.89 -2.90
CA LEU A 41 4.16 0.42 -1.89
C LEU A 41 4.40 -1.05 -1.53
N ASN A 42 4.75 -1.90 -2.51
CA ASN A 42 5.17 -3.28 -2.26
C ASN A 42 6.45 -3.35 -1.42
N ALA A 43 7.41 -2.47 -1.66
CA ALA A 43 8.65 -2.41 -0.88
C ALA A 43 8.36 -1.99 0.59
N MET A 44 7.44 -1.05 0.80
CA MET A 44 6.98 -0.67 2.14
C MET A 44 6.30 -1.84 2.85
N ASP A 45 5.40 -2.55 2.17
CA ASP A 45 4.71 -3.72 2.72
C ASP A 45 5.70 -4.85 3.10
N ASN A 46 6.70 -5.10 2.25
CA ASN A 46 7.77 -6.06 2.55
C ASN A 46 8.60 -5.63 3.77
N SER A 47 8.90 -4.33 3.90
CA SER A 47 9.58 -3.81 5.09
C SER A 47 8.77 -4.05 6.37
N MET A 48 7.44 -3.90 6.31
CA MET A 48 6.55 -4.18 7.43
C MET A 48 6.54 -5.66 7.81
N VAL A 49 6.56 -6.56 6.82
CA VAL A 49 6.69 -8.01 7.05
C VAL A 49 7.99 -8.32 7.78
N VAL A 50 9.12 -7.83 7.28
CA VAL A 50 10.44 -8.05 7.90
C VAL A 50 10.47 -7.49 9.34
N ALA A 51 9.88 -6.32 9.58
CA ALA A 51 9.79 -5.75 10.91
C ALA A 51 8.94 -6.59 11.87
N ALA A 52 7.79 -7.09 11.40
CA ALA A 52 6.91 -7.96 12.17
C ALA A 52 7.62 -9.28 12.52
N GLU A 53 8.27 -9.93 11.56
CA GLU A 53 8.99 -11.20 11.77
C GLU A 53 10.18 -11.02 12.73
N LYS A 54 10.92 -9.91 12.62
CA LYS A 54 12.00 -9.59 13.55
C LYS A 54 11.48 -9.44 14.98
N GLN A 55 10.36 -8.76 15.17
CA GLN A 55 9.75 -8.63 16.51
C GLN A 55 9.21 -9.97 17.01
N ALA A 56 8.62 -10.78 16.13
CA ALA A 56 8.14 -12.11 16.49
C ALA A 56 9.28 -13.01 16.97
N LYS A 57 10.45 -12.94 16.32
CA LYS A 57 11.66 -13.63 16.76
C LYS A 57 12.09 -13.21 18.16
N VAL A 58 12.09 -11.90 18.43
CA VAL A 58 12.44 -11.39 19.76
C VAL A 58 11.47 -11.91 20.82
N LEU A 59 10.17 -11.86 20.55
CA LEU A 59 9.14 -12.35 21.47
C LEU A 59 9.27 -13.86 21.72
N TYR A 60 9.48 -14.65 20.66
CA TYR A 60 9.70 -16.08 20.77
C TYR A 60 10.93 -16.41 21.62
N LEU A 61 12.05 -15.70 21.44
CA LEU A 61 13.27 -15.93 22.24
C LEU A 61 13.10 -15.56 23.72
N GLN A 62 12.12 -14.72 24.06
CA GLN A 62 11.81 -14.36 25.45
C GLN A 62 10.97 -15.43 26.15
N ASP A 63 9.93 -15.92 25.48
CA ASP A 63 8.93 -16.80 26.10
C ASP A 63 9.05 -18.28 25.70
N LEU A 64 9.80 -18.58 24.64
CA LEU A 64 9.99 -19.91 24.02
C LEU A 64 8.67 -20.65 23.76
N LYS A 65 7.64 -19.90 23.36
CA LYS A 65 6.30 -20.40 23.11
C LYS A 65 5.86 -20.08 21.69
N ALA A 66 5.27 -21.08 21.04
CA ALA A 66 4.56 -20.91 19.79
C ALA A 66 3.40 -19.92 19.96
N PHE A 67 3.15 -19.09 18.96
CA PHE A 67 2.04 -18.14 18.97
C PHE A 67 1.56 -17.80 17.56
N LYS A 68 0.34 -17.28 17.49
CA LYS A 68 -0.27 -16.77 16.26
C LYS A 68 -0.96 -15.46 16.56
N LEU A 69 -0.32 -14.35 16.20
CA LEU A 69 -0.73 -13.01 16.61
C LEU A 69 -0.68 -12.04 15.44
N VAL A 70 -1.53 -11.01 15.49
CA VAL A 70 -1.54 -9.91 14.51
C VAL A 70 -0.53 -8.86 14.94
N PHE A 71 0.26 -8.37 14.00
CA PHE A 71 1.17 -7.26 14.23
C PHE A 71 0.42 -5.93 14.08
N ASP A 72 0.36 -5.14 15.16
CA ASP A 72 -0.11 -3.76 15.12
C ASP A 72 1.06 -2.85 14.72
N SER A 73 1.03 -2.36 13.48
CA SER A 73 2.10 -1.51 12.94
C SER A 73 2.20 -0.13 13.61
N GLN A 74 1.08 0.38 14.14
CA GLN A 74 1.04 1.70 14.80
C GLN A 74 1.64 1.60 16.20
N ASN A 75 1.20 0.62 16.98
CA ASN A 75 1.64 0.45 18.37
C ASN A 75 2.89 -0.44 18.50
N LYS A 76 3.34 -1.08 17.42
CA LYS A 76 4.48 -2.00 17.35
C LYS A 76 4.36 -3.14 18.38
N LYS A 77 3.17 -3.75 18.44
CA LYS A 77 2.84 -4.82 19.39
C LYS A 77 2.11 -5.97 18.71
N PHE A 78 2.18 -7.14 19.31
CA PHE A 78 1.37 -8.28 18.91
C PHE A 78 0.05 -8.30 19.66
N ILE A 79 -1.02 -8.51 18.90
CA ILE A 79 -2.40 -8.51 19.40
C ILE A 79 -3.05 -9.84 19.01
N ASP A 80 -3.88 -10.38 19.90
CA ASP A 80 -4.66 -11.57 19.60
C ASP A 80 -5.53 -11.35 18.35
N PRO A 81 -5.59 -12.30 17.39
CA PRO A 81 -6.35 -12.13 16.15
C PRO A 81 -7.83 -11.77 16.35
N SER A 82 -8.48 -12.27 17.42
CA SER A 82 -9.88 -11.96 17.73
C SER A 82 -10.11 -10.53 18.22
N VAL A 83 -9.08 -9.95 18.86
CA VAL A 83 -9.09 -8.55 19.32
C VAL A 83 -8.71 -7.63 18.17
N ALA A 84 -7.72 -8.04 17.37
CA ALA A 84 -7.16 -7.25 16.28
C ALA A 84 -8.21 -6.80 15.26
N LYS A 85 -9.21 -7.64 14.94
CA LYS A 85 -10.34 -7.30 14.05
C LYS A 85 -11.07 -6.00 14.45
N ARG A 86 -11.01 -5.61 15.73
CA ARG A 86 -11.69 -4.41 16.27
C ARG A 86 -10.75 -3.28 16.65
N THR A 87 -9.47 -3.59 16.88
CA THR A 87 -8.52 -2.64 17.48
C THR A 87 -7.36 -2.26 16.57
N VAL A 88 -6.99 -3.12 15.61
CA VAL A 88 -5.89 -2.87 14.69
C VAL A 88 -6.45 -2.28 13.41
N THR A 89 -5.95 -1.11 13.04
CA THR A 89 -6.26 -0.50 11.74
C THR A 89 -5.47 -1.23 10.65
N PRO A 90 -6.11 -1.76 9.59
CA PRO A 90 -5.39 -2.35 8.47
C PRO A 90 -4.46 -1.34 7.79
N TYR A 91 -3.29 -1.78 7.34
CA TYR A 91 -2.20 -0.89 6.94
C TYR A 91 -1.43 -1.33 5.69
N GLY A 92 -1.81 -2.43 5.04
CA GLY A 92 -1.20 -2.79 3.76
C GLY A 92 -1.42 -1.68 2.72
N ASN A 93 -0.37 -1.34 1.98
CA ASN A 93 -0.33 -0.16 1.13
C ASN A 93 -0.43 -0.52 -0.35
N SER A 94 0.14 -1.65 -0.75
CA SER A 94 0.10 -2.10 -2.14
C SER A 94 -1.31 -2.45 -2.58
N LYS A 95 -1.53 -2.47 -3.90
CA LYS A 95 -2.82 -2.94 -4.45
C LYS A 95 -3.21 -4.34 -3.97
N GLU A 96 -2.24 -5.21 -3.70
CA GLU A 96 -2.50 -6.59 -3.25
C GLU A 96 -2.85 -6.68 -1.77
N HIS A 97 -2.29 -5.79 -0.95
CA HIS A 97 -2.39 -5.85 0.51
C HIS A 97 -3.25 -4.75 1.12
N SER A 98 -3.78 -3.85 0.28
CA SER A 98 -4.68 -2.78 0.71
C SER A 98 -5.81 -3.31 1.59
N GLY A 99 -5.99 -2.68 2.75
CA GLY A 99 -7.02 -3.06 3.72
C GLY A 99 -6.72 -4.33 4.53
N LYS A 100 -5.48 -4.84 4.51
CA LYS A 100 -5.05 -6.01 5.30
C LYS A 100 -4.07 -5.63 6.41
N TYR A 101 -3.90 -6.52 7.38
CA TYR A 101 -2.82 -6.49 8.36
C TYR A 101 -2.03 -7.81 8.32
N ILE A 102 -0.87 -7.85 9.00
CA ILE A 102 0.00 -9.01 9.01
C ILE A 102 -0.33 -9.90 10.21
N LEU A 103 -0.66 -11.16 9.92
CA LEU A 103 -0.71 -12.23 10.90
C LEU A 103 0.63 -12.96 10.90
N VAL A 104 1.28 -13.02 12.06
CA VAL A 104 2.53 -13.75 12.24
C VAL A 104 2.24 -15.03 13.03
N THR A 105 2.79 -16.13 12.54
CA THR A 105 2.74 -17.44 13.20
C THR A 105 4.16 -17.89 13.49
N VAL A 106 4.41 -18.25 14.74
CA VAL A 106 5.65 -18.88 15.20
C VAL A 106 5.31 -20.26 15.72
N ASP A 107 5.93 -21.30 15.17
CA ASP A 107 5.73 -22.67 15.60
C ASP A 107 6.57 -23.04 16.85
N ALA A 108 6.49 -24.30 17.28
CA ALA A 108 7.17 -24.77 18.48
C ALA A 108 8.70 -24.88 18.28
N GLU A 109 9.15 -24.95 17.04
CA GLU A 109 10.55 -24.99 16.64
C GLU A 109 11.12 -23.57 16.45
N GLY A 110 10.28 -22.54 16.50
CA GLY A 110 10.65 -21.14 16.32
C GLY A 110 10.71 -20.69 14.86
N ASN A 111 10.17 -21.47 13.93
CA ASN A 111 10.02 -21.03 12.54
C ASN A 111 8.92 -19.97 12.46
N ILE A 112 9.24 -18.88 11.75
CA ILE A 112 8.38 -17.71 11.64
C ILE A 112 7.79 -17.69 10.23
N SER A 113 6.48 -17.47 10.15
CA SER A 113 5.77 -17.21 8.91
C SER A 113 4.83 -16.03 9.07
N SER A 114 4.65 -15.28 7.98
CA SER A 114 3.79 -14.10 7.94
C SER A 114 2.77 -14.22 6.81
N LYS A 115 1.58 -13.68 7.03
CA LYS A 115 0.51 -13.63 6.03
C LYS A 115 -0.30 -12.35 6.15
N TRP A 116 -0.57 -11.72 5.01
CA TRP A 116 -1.57 -10.66 4.92
C TRP A 116 -2.97 -11.23 5.03
N VAL A 117 -3.75 -10.74 5.98
CA VAL A 117 -5.12 -11.20 6.23
C VAL A 117 -6.09 -10.02 6.30
N SER A 118 -7.31 -10.26 5.83
CA SER A 118 -8.40 -9.28 5.93
C SER A 118 -8.93 -9.23 7.38
N PRO A 119 -9.31 -8.05 7.90
CA PRO A 119 -10.04 -7.95 9.16
C PRO A 119 -11.43 -8.61 9.11
N TYR A 120 -11.97 -8.85 7.91
CA TYR A 120 -13.33 -9.32 7.69
C TYR A 120 -13.46 -10.83 7.43
N ASP A 121 -12.33 -11.55 7.31
CA ASP A 121 -12.26 -13.01 7.17
C ASP A 121 -12.09 -13.65 8.55
#